data_AF-A0A519JTV6-F1
#
_entry.id   AF-A0A519JTV6-F1
#
_cell.length_a   1.000
_cell.length_b   1.000
_cell.length_c   1.000
_cell.angle_alpha   90.00
_cell.angle_beta   90.00
_cell.angle_gamma   90.00
#
_symmetry.space_group_name_H-M   'P 1'
#
loop_
_entity.id
_entity.type
_entity.pdbx_description
1 polymer ?
#
loop_
_entity_poly.entity_id
_entity_poly.type
_entity_poly.pdbx_seq_one_letter_code
_entity_poly.pdbx_strand_id
1 'polypeptide(L)'
;MTIPEKKLLVSIVGASGTDAKSLSGFLESFQPDSEKCVVVFIDADGYEDAETGVRDQLSTPVKEIISTVDIRPGYVHLIPANNTVVYADGALKLQRLTRGDANRSALDTCYASFAEAYGPAAVGILLSGTGADGISGLKRIKEKGGAVIIQRPDT
;
A
#
# COMPACT_ATOMS: atom_id res chain seq x y z
N MET A 1 -17.08 15.64 -27.45
CA MET A 1 -15.88 14.78 -27.44
C MET A 1 -15.25 14.94 -26.07
N THR A 2 -15.67 14.10 -25.12
CA THR A 2 -15.24 14.21 -23.72
C THR A 2 -13.87 13.57 -23.61
N ILE A 3 -12.86 14.36 -23.21
CA ILE A 3 -11.53 13.86 -22.87
C ILE A 3 -11.74 12.89 -21.69
N PRO A 4 -11.17 11.66 -21.70
CA PRO A 4 -11.29 10.79 -20.55
C PRO A 4 -10.66 11.49 -19.34
N GLU A 5 -11.41 11.62 -18.24
CA GLU A 5 -10.85 12.02 -16.95
C GLU A 5 -9.66 11.10 -16.66
N LYS A 6 -8.47 11.68 -16.49
CA LYS A 6 -7.24 10.93 -16.21
C LYS A 6 -7.51 9.96 -15.07
N LYS A 7 -7.43 8.66 -15.37
CA LYS A 7 -7.73 7.60 -14.41
C LYS A 7 -6.56 7.47 -13.45
N LEU A 8 -6.72 7.97 -12.23
CA LEU A 8 -5.70 7.89 -11.18
C LEU A 8 -5.28 6.43 -10.96
N LEU A 9 -3.99 6.14 -11.13
CA LEU A 9 -3.42 4.85 -10.76
C LEU A 9 -3.12 4.85 -9.27
N VAL A 10 -3.64 3.83 -8.58
CA VAL A 10 -3.46 3.70 -7.14
C VAL A 10 -2.62 2.47 -6.86
N SER A 11 -1.41 2.70 -6.36
CA SER A 11 -0.46 1.64 -6.03
C SER A 11 -0.47 1.38 -4.53
N ILE A 12 -0.62 0.12 -4.16
CA ILE A 12 -0.59 -0.32 -2.77
C ILE A 12 0.69 -1.13 -2.62
N VAL A 13 1.60 -0.66 -1.78
CA VAL A 13 2.92 -1.26 -1.56
C VAL A 13 2.90 -1.94 -0.21
N GLY A 14 3.01 -3.27 -0.20
CA GLY A 14 3.31 -4.03 1.01
C GLY A 14 4.81 -4.22 1.13
N ALA A 15 5.37 -3.94 2.29
CA ALA A 15 6.79 -4.13 2.60
C ALA A 15 6.97 -4.59 4.04
N SER A 16 8.05 -5.31 4.33
CA SER A 16 8.48 -5.58 5.70
C SER A 16 9.11 -4.33 6.31
N GLY A 17 8.84 -4.11 7.61
CA GLY A 17 9.46 -3.05 8.41
C GLY A 17 10.98 -3.11 8.52
N THR A 18 11.58 -4.24 8.16
CA THR A 18 13.04 -4.42 8.15
C THR A 18 13.70 -4.05 6.81
N ASP A 19 12.90 -3.84 5.75
CA ASP A 19 13.42 -3.56 4.40
C ASP A 19 13.08 -2.14 3.93
N ALA A 20 13.59 -1.16 4.67
CA ALA A 20 13.54 0.25 4.30
C ALA A 20 14.23 0.53 2.94
N LYS A 21 15.23 -0.28 2.56
CA LYS A 21 16.03 -0.07 1.35
C LYS A 21 15.24 -0.39 0.08
N SER A 22 14.52 -1.51 0.05
CA SER A 22 13.66 -1.85 -1.09
C SER A 22 12.55 -0.83 -1.27
N LEU A 23 11.94 -0.38 -0.16
CA LEU A 23 10.88 0.62 -0.20
C LEU A 23 11.40 2.00 -0.65
N SER A 24 12.54 2.47 -0.12
CA SER A 24 13.16 3.73 -0.56
C SER A 24 13.52 3.69 -2.04
N GLY A 25 14.22 2.65 -2.49
CA GLY A 25 14.56 2.48 -3.91
C GLY A 25 13.34 2.44 -4.83
N PHE A 26 12.26 1.77 -4.40
CA PHE A 26 10.99 1.77 -5.12
C PHE A 26 10.41 3.18 -5.22
N LEU A 27 10.25 3.89 -4.09
CA LEU A 27 9.62 5.22 -4.06
C LEU A 27 10.42 6.27 -4.84
N GLU A 28 11.75 6.22 -4.79
CA GLU A 28 12.64 7.08 -5.57
C GLU A 28 12.49 6.85 -7.08
N SER A 29 12.30 5.59 -7.50
CA SER A 29 12.09 5.25 -8.92
C SER A 29 10.67 5.55 -9.41
N PHE A 30 9.66 5.37 -8.55
CA PHE A 30 8.25 5.44 -8.95
C PHE A 30 7.77 6.87 -9.18
N GLN A 31 8.30 7.82 -8.40
CA GLN A 31 8.00 9.25 -8.44
C GLN A 31 6.48 9.52 -8.57
N PRO A 32 5.73 9.52 -7.45
CA PRO A 32 4.31 9.86 -7.47
C PRO A 32 4.10 11.22 -8.15
N ASP A 33 3.20 11.26 -9.13
CA ASP A 33 2.92 12.44 -9.94
C ASP A 33 1.41 12.72 -10.00
N SER A 34 0.98 13.65 -10.85
CA SER A 34 -0.43 14.03 -11.02
C SER A 34 -1.39 12.88 -11.39
N GLU A 35 -0.87 11.70 -11.76
CA GLU A 35 -1.64 10.52 -12.20
C GLU A 35 -1.46 9.30 -11.30
N LYS A 36 -0.63 9.41 -10.26
CA LYS A 36 -0.26 8.28 -9.41
C LYS A 36 -0.40 8.64 -7.94
N CYS A 37 -0.99 7.73 -7.17
CA CYS A 37 -1.00 7.77 -5.71
C CYS A 37 -0.40 6.47 -5.18
N VAL A 38 0.34 6.54 -4.07
CA VAL A 38 0.94 5.39 -3.41
C VAL A 38 0.40 5.28 -1.99
N VAL A 39 -0.07 4.10 -1.61
CA VAL A 39 -0.41 3.74 -0.23
C VAL A 39 0.56 2.66 0.21
N VAL A 40 1.27 2.89 1.32
CA VAL A 40 2.33 2.03 1.83
C VAL A 40 1.83 1.35 3.09
N PHE A 41 1.80 0.03 3.06
CA PHE A 41 1.60 -0.86 4.19
C PHE A 41 2.96 -1.40 4.62
N ILE A 42 3.31 -1.17 5.88
CA ILE A 42 4.50 -1.75 6.49
C ILE A 42 4.05 -2.82 7.46
N ASP A 43 4.45 -4.06 7.19
CA ASP A 43 4.32 -5.13 8.15
C ASP A 43 5.37 -4.95 9.26
N ALA A 44 4.91 -4.64 10.46
CA ALA A 44 5.75 -4.28 11.59
C ALA A 44 6.09 -5.48 12.50
N ASP A 45 5.89 -6.73 12.05
CA ASP A 45 6.03 -7.99 12.78
C ASP A 45 7.05 -7.96 13.95
N GLY A 46 6.60 -7.56 15.16
CA GLY A 46 7.40 -7.47 16.38
C GLY A 46 8.37 -6.27 16.53
N TYR A 47 8.41 -5.33 15.59
CA TYR A 47 9.25 -4.12 15.64
C TYR A 47 8.40 -2.87 15.90
N GLU A 48 8.34 -2.44 17.17
CA GLU A 48 7.57 -1.26 17.60
C GLU A 48 7.96 0.03 16.85
N ASP A 49 9.21 0.13 16.36
CA ASP A 49 9.75 1.32 15.68
C ASP A 49 9.99 1.13 14.17
N ALA A 50 9.54 0.03 13.56
CA ALA A 50 9.75 -0.25 12.14
C ALA A 50 9.29 0.91 11.23
N GLU A 51 8.13 1.49 11.55
CA GLU A 51 7.59 2.63 10.81
C GLU A 51 8.52 3.85 10.85
N THR A 52 9.01 4.20 12.05
CA THR A 52 9.92 5.32 12.26
C THR A 52 11.24 5.09 11.53
N GLY A 53 11.82 3.89 11.67
CA GLY A 53 13.07 3.52 11.03
C GLY A 53 13.00 3.52 9.50
N VAL A 54 11.87 3.11 8.92
CA VAL A 54 11.63 3.24 7.48
C VAL A 54 11.48 4.71 7.10
N ARG A 55 10.63 5.48 7.81
CA ARG A 55 10.37 6.90 7.51
C ARG A 55 11.64 7.74 7.46
N ASP A 56 12.53 7.55 8.43
CA ASP A 56 13.78 8.32 8.53
C ASP A 56 14.73 8.05 7.36
N GLN A 57 14.56 6.93 6.67
CA GLN A 57 15.35 6.54 5.49
C GLN A 57 14.69 6.95 4.16
N LEU A 58 13.45 7.46 4.18
CA LEU A 58 12.75 7.89 2.97
C LEU A 58 13.05 9.35 2.66
N SER A 59 13.67 9.59 1.50
CA SER A 59 13.81 10.94 0.92
C SER A 59 12.47 11.52 0.47
N THR A 60 11.49 10.65 0.15
CA THR A 60 10.14 11.05 -0.30
C THR A 60 9.25 11.40 0.89
N PRO A 61 8.59 12.57 0.91
CA PRO A 61 7.65 12.92 1.97
C PRO A 61 6.46 11.94 2.02
N VAL A 62 6.31 11.25 3.15
CA VAL A 62 5.18 10.36 3.41
C VAL A 62 4.21 10.99 4.40
N LYS A 63 2.90 10.76 4.19
CA LYS A 63 1.84 11.22 5.09
C LYS A 63 1.15 10.04 5.74
N GLU A 64 1.30 9.94 7.04
CA GLU A 64 0.59 8.94 7.84
C GLU A 64 -0.93 9.14 7.79
N ILE A 65 -1.66 8.04 7.70
CA ILE A 65 -3.12 8.03 7.70
C ILE A 65 -3.60 8.01 9.15
N ILE A 66 -3.96 9.18 9.68
CA ILE A 66 -4.43 9.34 11.07
C ILE A 66 -5.96 9.36 11.21
N SER A 67 -6.69 9.40 10.09
CA SER A 67 -8.16 9.48 10.03
C SER A 67 -8.65 9.09 8.63
N THR A 68 -9.90 9.43 8.29
CA THR A 68 -10.41 9.29 6.92
C THR A 68 -9.65 10.24 5.99
N VAL A 69 -9.03 9.69 4.95
CA VAL A 69 -8.20 10.45 4.01
C VAL A 69 -8.67 10.26 2.57
N ASP A 70 -8.85 11.36 1.83
CA ASP A 70 -9.08 11.30 0.39
C ASP A 70 -7.81 10.90 -0.33
N ILE A 71 -7.91 9.99 -1.30
CA ILE A 71 -6.79 9.65 -2.17
C ILE A 71 -6.48 10.85 -3.06
N ARG A 72 -5.22 11.29 -3.04
CA ARG A 72 -4.74 12.40 -3.86
C ARG A 72 -3.51 12.00 -4.69
N PRO A 73 -3.45 12.38 -5.98
CA PRO A 73 -2.25 12.17 -6.79
C PRO A 73 -1.05 12.91 -6.21
N GLY A 74 0.14 12.35 -6.41
CA GLY A 74 1.40 12.90 -5.91
C GLY A 74 1.64 12.68 -4.41
N TYR A 75 0.75 11.96 -3.72
CA TYR A 75 0.92 11.62 -2.31
C TYR A 75 1.37 10.17 -2.12
N VAL A 76 2.26 10.01 -1.15
CA VAL A 76 2.58 8.72 -0.54
C VAL A 76 1.93 8.71 0.84
N HIS A 77 0.97 7.81 1.03
CA HIS A 77 0.30 7.61 2.30
C HIS A 77 0.92 6.42 3.04
N LEU A 78 1.18 6.58 4.33
CA LEU A 78 1.70 5.53 5.18
C LEU A 78 0.61 5.03 6.12
N ILE A 79 0.43 3.72 6.18
CA ILE A 79 -0.47 3.08 7.15
C ILE A 79 0.28 2.94 8.47
N PRO A 80 -0.23 3.51 9.58
CA PRO A 80 0.44 3.44 10.86
C PRO A 80 0.47 2.02 11.42
N ALA A 81 1.48 1.71 12.23
CA ALA A 81 1.64 0.40 12.87
C ALA A 81 0.36 -0.06 13.60
N ASN A 82 0.11 -1.38 13.63
CA ASN A 82 -1.10 -1.99 14.19
C ASN A 82 -2.42 -1.56 13.54
N ASN A 83 -2.39 -1.06 12.30
CA ASN A 83 -3.58 -0.72 11.53
C ASN A 83 -3.51 -1.32 10.12
N THR A 84 -4.67 -1.44 9.49
CA THR A 84 -4.82 -1.59 8.04
C THR A 84 -5.69 -0.46 7.52
N VAL A 85 -5.75 -0.33 6.20
CA VAL A 85 -6.63 0.63 5.53
C VAL A 85 -7.46 -0.09 4.49
N VAL A 86 -8.74 0.25 4.46
CA VAL A 86 -9.64 -0.14 3.37
C VAL A 86 -10.09 1.09 2.62
N TYR A 87 -10.21 0.99 1.31
CA TYR A 87 -10.88 2.01 0.53
C TYR A 87 -12.39 1.73 0.52
N ALA A 88 -13.17 2.64 1.08
CA ALA A 88 -14.62 2.53 1.15
C ALA A 88 -15.27 3.91 1.16
N ASP A 89 -16.44 4.03 0.51
CA ASP A 89 -17.21 5.28 0.41
C ASP A 89 -16.38 6.48 -0.11
N GLY A 90 -15.48 6.23 -1.06
CA GLY A 90 -14.67 7.28 -1.69
C GLY A 90 -13.39 7.67 -0.95
N ALA A 91 -13.09 7.08 0.20
CA ALA A 91 -11.96 7.47 1.03
C ALA A 91 -11.20 6.28 1.64
N LEU A 92 -9.96 6.55 2.07
CA LEU A 92 -9.16 5.66 2.90
C LEU A 92 -9.73 5.66 4.32
N LYS A 93 -10.11 4.49 4.82
CA LYS A 93 -10.59 4.31 6.20
C LYS A 93 -9.61 3.46 6.99
N LEU A 94 -9.07 4.05 8.05
CA LEU A 94 -8.17 3.38 8.98
C LEU A 94 -8.94 2.37 9.84
N GLN A 95 -8.41 1.16 9.97
CA GLN A 95 -8.94 0.10 10.80
C GLN A 95 -7.85 -0.43 11.73
N ARG A 96 -8.13 -0.42 13.03
CA ARG A 96 -7.19 -0.94 14.04
C ARG A 96 -7.17 -2.46 14.00
N LEU A 97 -5.97 -3.04 13.95
CA LEU A 97 -5.77 -4.47 14.12
C LEU A 97 -5.81 -4.79 15.62
N THR A 98 -6.74 -5.65 16.04
CA THR A 98 -6.82 -6.13 17.43
C THR A 98 -5.90 -7.33 17.66
N ARG A 99 -5.56 -7.66 18.91
CA ARG A 99 -4.65 -8.79 19.23
C ARG A 99 -5.14 -10.16 18.71
N GLY A 100 -6.45 -10.33 18.45
CA GLY A 100 -7.01 -11.52 17.79
C GLY A 100 -6.90 -11.48 16.25
N ASP A 101 -6.57 -10.30 15.70
CA ASP A 101 -6.32 -10.07 14.28
C ASP A 101 -4.84 -10.25 13.90
N ALA A 102 -3.97 -10.59 14.85
CA ALA A 102 -2.54 -10.88 14.61
C ALA A 102 -2.29 -12.11 13.69
N ASN A 103 -3.37 -12.75 13.22
CA ASN A 103 -3.36 -13.84 12.25
C ASN A 103 -4.18 -13.48 10.98
N ARG A 104 -4.49 -12.18 10.75
CA ARG A 104 -5.28 -11.72 9.62
C ARG A 104 -4.41 -11.14 8.55
N SER A 105 -4.74 -11.55 7.33
CA SER A 105 -4.26 -10.99 6.09
C SER A 105 -4.69 -9.53 5.91
N ALA A 106 -4.06 -8.63 6.66
CA ALA A 106 -4.36 -7.20 6.71
C ALA A 106 -4.05 -6.55 5.37
N LEU A 107 -2.93 -6.95 4.74
CA LEU A 107 -2.57 -6.53 3.41
C LEU A 107 -3.49 -7.16 2.35
N ASP A 108 -3.91 -8.42 2.51
CA ASP A 108 -4.93 -9.01 1.62
C ASP A 108 -6.24 -8.21 1.66
N THR A 109 -6.68 -7.82 2.86
CA THR A 109 -7.91 -7.04 3.06
C THR A 109 -7.78 -5.66 2.41
N CYS A 110 -6.63 -5.02 2.59
CA CYS A 110 -6.30 -3.77 1.93
C CYS A 110 -6.39 -3.93 0.41
N TYR A 111 -5.59 -4.81 -0.19
CA TYR A 111 -5.59 -5.07 -1.63
C TYR A 111 -6.96 -5.42 -2.19
N ALA A 112 -7.73 -6.26 -1.50
CA ALA A 112 -9.08 -6.62 -1.93
C ALA A 112 -9.99 -5.38 -2.04
N SER A 113 -9.95 -4.47 -1.06
CA SER A 113 -10.76 -3.24 -1.10
C SER A 113 -10.40 -2.35 -2.30
N PHE A 114 -9.11 -2.20 -2.62
CA PHE A 114 -8.67 -1.42 -3.77
C PHE A 114 -8.96 -2.13 -5.10
N ALA A 115 -8.88 -3.45 -5.15
CA ALA A 115 -9.26 -4.23 -6.32
C ALA A 115 -10.75 -4.01 -6.67
N GLU A 116 -11.63 -4.00 -5.67
CA GLU A 116 -13.06 -3.74 -5.88
C GLU A 116 -13.32 -2.30 -6.32
N ALA A 117 -12.63 -1.32 -5.72
CA ALA A 117 -12.89 0.10 -5.98
C ALA A 117 -12.25 0.63 -7.27
N TYR A 118 -11.01 0.23 -7.58
CA TYR A 118 -10.22 0.80 -8.67
C TYR A 118 -10.09 -0.15 -9.87
N GLY A 119 -10.36 -1.45 -9.71
CA GLY A 119 -10.33 -2.44 -10.79
C GLY A 119 -9.02 -2.36 -11.61
N PRO A 120 -9.08 -2.08 -12.92
CA PRO A 120 -7.88 -1.94 -13.76
C PRO A 120 -6.89 -0.84 -13.34
N ALA A 121 -7.31 0.13 -12.52
CA ALA A 121 -6.44 1.18 -12.00
C ALA A 121 -5.75 0.82 -10.68
N ALA A 122 -6.06 -0.34 -10.08
CA ALA A 122 -5.39 -0.84 -8.90
C ALA A 122 -4.06 -1.51 -9.27
N VAL A 123 -3.00 -1.16 -8.55
CA VAL A 123 -1.67 -1.80 -8.67
C VAL A 123 -1.27 -2.34 -7.30
N GLY A 124 -1.15 -3.67 -7.20
CA GLY A 124 -0.63 -4.32 -6.00
C GLY A 124 0.86 -4.56 -6.12
N ILE A 125 1.63 -4.08 -5.15
CA ILE A 125 3.09 -4.18 -5.16
C ILE A 125 3.52 -4.84 -3.87
N LEU A 126 4.22 -5.96 -3.96
CA LEU A 126 4.76 -6.67 -2.80
C LEU A 126 6.29 -6.63 -2.84
N LEU A 127 6.84 -5.88 -1.90
CA LEU A 127 8.26 -5.82 -1.60
C LEU A 127 8.52 -6.77 -0.43
N SER A 128 9.68 -7.43 -0.43
CA SER A 128 10.28 -8.19 0.67
C SER A 128 9.35 -8.70 1.79
N GLY A 129 9.15 -10.02 1.87
CA GLY A 129 9.07 -10.73 3.15
C GLY A 129 7.84 -10.54 4.06
N THR A 130 6.69 -10.04 3.61
CA THR A 130 5.43 -9.99 4.41
C THR A 130 4.79 -11.37 4.66
N GLY A 131 5.58 -12.45 4.59
CA GLY A 131 5.12 -13.82 4.74
C GLY A 131 4.05 -14.22 3.72
N ALA A 132 2.94 -14.77 4.22
CA ALA A 132 1.80 -15.17 3.40
C ALA A 132 0.77 -14.04 3.19
N ASP A 133 0.88 -12.93 3.92
CA ASP A 133 -0.05 -11.80 3.77
C ASP A 133 0.23 -11.03 2.48
N GLY A 134 -0.85 -10.69 1.77
CA GLY A 134 -0.83 -10.04 0.47
C GLY A 134 -1.08 -10.99 -0.71
N ILE A 135 -0.84 -12.30 -0.59
CA ILE A 135 -0.96 -13.25 -1.72
C ILE A 135 -2.40 -13.31 -2.25
N SER A 136 -3.39 -13.46 -1.37
CA SER A 136 -4.79 -13.60 -1.80
C SER A 136 -5.34 -12.27 -2.34
N GLY A 137 -4.91 -11.15 -1.76
CA GLY A 137 -5.28 -9.80 -2.18
C GLY A 137 -4.67 -9.43 -3.53
N LEU A 138 -3.41 -9.78 -3.79
CA LEU A 138 -2.78 -9.60 -5.10
C LEU A 138 -3.52 -10.42 -6.18
N LYS A 139 -3.91 -11.66 -5.86
CA LYS A 139 -4.75 -12.46 -6.76
C LYS A 139 -6.05 -11.73 -7.06
N ARG A 140 -6.68 -11.10 -6.06
CA ARG A 140 -7.89 -10.31 -6.25
C ARG A 140 -7.68 -9.10 -7.16
N ILE A 141 -6.56 -8.38 -7.00
CA ILE A 141 -6.18 -7.29 -7.91
C ILE A 141 -6.09 -7.79 -9.36
N LYS A 142 -5.44 -8.94 -9.60
CA LYS A 142 -5.38 -9.54 -10.94
C LYS A 142 -6.74 -9.95 -11.48
N GLU A 143 -7.58 -10.59 -10.67
CA GLU A 143 -8.95 -10.97 -11.07
C GLU A 143 -9.81 -9.77 -11.49
N LYS A 144 -9.55 -8.59 -10.91
CA LYS A 144 -10.25 -7.34 -11.23
C LYS A 144 -9.61 -6.53 -12.38
N GLY A 145 -8.60 -7.09 -13.04
CA GLY A 145 -7.93 -6.49 -14.19
C GLY A 145 -6.81 -5.50 -13.84
N GLY A 146 -6.44 -5.40 -12.57
CA GLY A 146 -5.34 -4.57 -12.10
C GLY A 146 -3.94 -5.15 -12.40
N ALA A 147 -2.91 -4.40 -12.02
CA ALA A 147 -1.52 -4.83 -12.15
C ALA A 147 -0.98 -5.37 -10.83
N VAL A 148 -0.06 -6.33 -10.91
CA VAL A 148 0.67 -6.84 -9.74
C VAL A 148 2.15 -6.85 -10.05
N ILE A 149 2.95 -6.38 -9.11
CA ILE A 149 4.41 -6.33 -9.16
C ILE A 149 4.91 -7.01 -7.89
N ILE A 150 5.86 -7.92 -8.01
CA ILE A 150 6.45 -8.63 -6.88
C ILE A 150 7.98 -8.51 -7.01
N GLN A 151 8.63 -8.10 -5.92
CA GLN A 151 10.09 -8.08 -5.86
C GLN A 151 10.65 -9.48 -6.02
N ARG A 152 11.72 -9.62 -6.81
CA ARG A 152 12.37 -10.92 -6.96
C ARG A 152 13.23 -11.23 -5.72
N PRO A 153 13.39 -12.52 -5.34
CA PRO A 153 14.18 -12.88 -4.15
C PRO A 153 15.68 -12.53 -4.23
N ASP A 154 16.20 -12.27 -5.42
CA ASP A 154 17.61 -12.01 -5.73
C ASP A 154 18.00 -10.53 -5.78
N THR A 155 17.08 -9.63 -5.43
CA THR A 155 17.24 -8.16 -5.43
C THR A 155 16.85 -7.58 -4.09
#